data_AF-A0A9N9JPM6-F1
#
_entry.id   AF-A0A9N9JPM6-F1
#
_cell.length_a   1.000
_cell.length_b   1.000
_cell.length_c   1.000
_cell.angle_alpha   90.00
_cell.angle_beta   90.00
_cell.angle_gamma   90.00
#
_symmetry.space_group_name_H-M   'P 1'
#
loop_
_entity.id
_entity.type
_entity.pdbx_description
1 polymer ?
#
loop_
_entity_poly.entity_id
_entity_poly.type
_entity_poly.pdbx_seq_one_letter_code
_entity_poly.pdbx_strand_id
1 'polypeptide(L)'
;SQARITQYGGPGGWNDPDMLAVGFYVIPPIEQITHYAFWAALKAPLILGSKALILNKDIISVNQDPLGQSICQVYYKTYKETSFEIWTGPLIYGYVANPINITLDFQKHCYLTGEIKVRDLVNQQSKGNFTNT
;
A
#
# COMPACT_ATOMS: atom_id res chain seq x y z
N SER A 1 -6.29 -8.30 -12.96
CA SER A 1 -5.89 -8.15 -11.54
C SER A 1 -4.50 -7.53 -11.49
N GLN A 2 -4.30 -6.55 -10.62
CA GLN A 2 -3.01 -5.86 -10.45
C GLN A 2 -1.87 -6.82 -10.08
N ALA A 3 -2.19 -7.93 -9.39
CA ALA A 3 -1.21 -8.89 -8.87
C ALA A 3 -0.25 -9.47 -9.92
N ARG A 4 -0.64 -9.48 -11.20
CA ARG A 4 0.17 -10.06 -12.30
C ARG A 4 0.95 -9.03 -13.10
N ILE A 5 0.77 -7.74 -12.81
CA ILE A 5 1.33 -6.66 -13.63
C ILE A 5 2.19 -5.68 -12.86
N THR A 6 2.27 -5.79 -11.52
CA THR A 6 3.03 -4.86 -10.67
C THR A 6 4.51 -4.77 -11.06
N GLN A 7 5.08 -5.85 -11.60
CA GLN A 7 6.47 -5.91 -12.08
C GLN A 7 6.76 -5.11 -13.37
N TYR A 8 5.73 -4.69 -14.11
CA TYR A 8 5.91 -3.96 -15.38
C TYR A 8 5.95 -2.43 -15.20
N GLY A 9 5.56 -1.92 -14.02
CA GLY A 9 5.59 -0.50 -13.71
C GLY A 9 6.91 -0.07 -13.07
N GLY A 10 7.41 1.10 -13.44
CA GLY A 10 8.62 1.70 -12.87
C GLY A 10 8.93 3.09 -13.44
N PRO A 11 10.07 3.70 -13.07
CA PRO A 11 10.46 5.01 -13.57
C PRO A 11 10.43 5.07 -15.12
N GLY A 12 9.62 5.98 -15.66
CA GLY A 12 9.40 6.14 -17.10
C GLY A 12 8.12 5.50 -17.65
N GLY A 13 7.43 4.65 -16.89
CA GLY A 13 6.15 4.06 -17.29
C GLY A 13 5.46 3.34 -16.14
N TRP A 14 4.24 3.75 -15.79
CA TRP A 14 3.51 3.26 -14.62
C TRP A 14 2.24 2.50 -15.02
N ASN A 15 1.87 1.50 -14.23
CA ASN A 15 0.55 0.88 -14.36
C ASN A 15 -0.51 1.87 -13.87
N ASP A 16 -1.55 2.08 -14.67
CA ASP A 16 -2.67 2.95 -14.33
C ASP A 16 -3.93 2.11 -14.05
N PRO A 17 -4.32 1.95 -12.77
CA PRO A 17 -5.56 1.28 -12.36
C PRO A 17 -6.80 2.19 -12.42
N ASP A 18 -6.75 3.34 -13.10
CA ASP A 18 -7.78 4.38 -13.19
C ASP A 18 -7.77 5.36 -12.00
N MET A 19 -8.55 6.43 -12.13
CA MET A 19 -8.61 7.58 -11.22
C MET A 19 -9.03 7.22 -9.79
N LEU A 20 -8.64 8.08 -8.84
CA LEU A 20 -9.02 7.99 -7.44
C LEU A 20 -10.50 8.33 -7.24
N ALA A 21 -11.24 7.41 -6.62
CA ALA A 21 -12.63 7.59 -6.23
C ALA A 21 -12.79 8.19 -4.81
N VAL A 22 -11.76 8.88 -4.31
CA VAL A 22 -11.84 9.62 -3.04
C VAL A 22 -12.74 10.84 -3.20
N GLY A 23 -13.60 11.13 -2.23
CA GLY A 23 -14.56 12.22 -2.25
C GLY A 23 -15.92 11.89 -2.84
N PHE A 24 -16.11 10.68 -3.36
CA PHE A 24 -17.42 10.22 -3.80
C PHE A 24 -18.23 9.74 -2.60
N TYR A 25 -19.41 10.34 -2.39
CA TYR A 25 -20.26 10.07 -1.22
C TYR A 25 -20.79 8.62 -1.16
N VAL A 26 -20.80 7.92 -2.29
CA VAL A 26 -21.27 6.52 -2.39
C VAL A 26 -20.27 5.52 -1.81
N ILE A 27 -19.01 5.92 -1.59
CA ILE A 27 -17.95 5.06 -1.09
C ILE A 27 -17.73 5.36 0.40
N PRO A 28 -17.77 4.36 1.29
CA PRO A 28 -17.46 4.55 2.71
C PRO A 28 -16.06 5.15 2.93
N PRO A 29 -15.85 6.02 3.95
CA PRO A 29 -14.55 6.65 4.18
C PRO A 29 -13.37 5.67 4.33
N ILE A 30 -13.59 4.53 4.99
CA ILE A 30 -12.55 3.51 5.18
C ILE A 30 -12.14 2.84 3.87
N GLU A 31 -13.09 2.64 2.95
CA GLU A 31 -12.81 2.11 1.62
C GLU A 31 -12.06 3.12 0.77
N GLN A 32 -12.40 4.42 0.87
CA GLN A 32 -11.66 5.49 0.21
C GLN A 32 -10.20 5.56 0.68
N ILE A 33 -9.95 5.43 1.98
CA ILE A 33 -8.59 5.42 2.55
C ILE A 33 -7.81 4.19 2.07
N THR A 34 -8.43 3.01 2.11
CA THR A 34 -7.81 1.77 1.64
C THR A 34 -7.45 1.86 0.16
N HIS A 35 -8.38 2.35 -0.67
CA HIS A 35 -8.18 2.59 -2.09
C HIS A 35 -7.01 3.56 -2.34
N TYR A 36 -7.00 4.72 -1.67
CA TYR A 36 -5.92 5.70 -1.81
C TYR A 36 -4.54 5.14 -1.40
N ALA A 37 -4.46 4.49 -0.23
CA ALA A 37 -3.22 3.88 0.24
C ALA A 37 -2.72 2.78 -0.70
N PHE A 38 -3.63 2.00 -1.28
CA PHE A 38 -3.28 0.94 -2.22
C PHE A 38 -2.75 1.49 -3.56
N TRP A 39 -3.41 2.51 -4.13
CA TRP A 39 -2.94 3.20 -5.34
C TRP A 39 -1.55 3.81 -5.13
N ALA A 40 -1.34 4.45 -3.98
CA ALA A 40 -0.05 5.02 -3.63
C ALA A 40 1.05 3.95 -3.58
N ALA A 41 0.80 2.83 -2.91
CA ALA A 41 1.74 1.73 -2.79
C ALA A 41 2.03 1.03 -4.14
N LEU A 42 1.07 1.00 -5.06
CA LEU A 42 1.25 0.50 -6.44
C LEU A 42 2.09 1.41 -7.34
N LYS A 43 2.48 2.62 -6.85
CA LYS A 43 3.06 3.69 -7.67
C LYS A 43 2.15 4.11 -8.84
N ALA A 44 0.84 3.95 -8.67
CA ALA A 44 -0.12 4.40 -9.66
C ALA A 44 -0.12 5.93 -9.77
N PRO A 45 -0.47 6.50 -10.93
CA PRO A 45 -0.81 7.92 -11.04
C PRO A 45 -1.92 8.29 -10.06
N LEU A 46 -1.68 9.25 -9.18
CA LEU A 46 -2.67 9.72 -8.19
C LEU A 46 -3.55 10.83 -8.78
N ILE A 47 -4.37 10.47 -9.76
CA ILE A 47 -5.28 11.40 -10.46
C ILE A 47 -6.60 11.45 -9.70
N LEU A 48 -7.02 12.64 -9.27
CA LEU A 48 -8.28 12.83 -8.52
C LEU A 48 -9.49 12.78 -9.46
N GLY A 49 -10.44 11.88 -9.18
CA GLY A 49 -11.73 11.84 -9.88
C GLY A 49 -12.78 12.81 -9.31
N SER A 50 -12.46 13.52 -8.22
CA SER A 50 -13.37 14.45 -7.55
C SER A 50 -12.63 15.73 -7.11
N LYS A 51 -13.36 16.67 -6.48
CA LYS A 51 -12.79 17.88 -5.86
C LYS A 51 -12.27 17.65 -4.44
N ALA A 52 -12.16 16.40 -3.98
CA ALA A 52 -11.62 16.12 -2.66
C ALA A 52 -10.14 16.46 -2.56
N LEU A 53 -9.74 16.89 -1.37
CA LEU A 53 -8.35 17.20 -1.08
C LEU A 53 -7.71 16.02 -0.35
N ILE A 54 -6.64 15.46 -0.92
CA ILE A 54 -5.87 14.37 -0.31
C ILE A 54 -4.50 14.91 0.11
N LEU A 55 -4.28 15.06 1.42
CA LEU A 55 -3.08 15.72 1.98
C LEU A 55 -2.18 14.80 2.81
N ASN A 56 -2.43 13.50 2.83
CA ASN A 56 -1.62 12.61 3.65
C ASN A 56 -0.22 12.45 3.03
N LYS A 57 0.73 13.28 3.49
CA LYS A 57 2.11 13.35 3.01
C LYS A 57 2.87 12.04 3.16
N ASP A 58 2.56 11.25 4.19
CA ASP A 58 3.21 9.94 4.42
C ASP A 58 2.79 8.92 3.36
N ILE A 59 1.54 8.97 2.89
CA ILE A 59 1.09 8.10 1.78
C ILE A 59 1.62 8.62 0.44
N ILE A 60 1.65 9.94 0.24
CA ILE A 60 2.22 10.54 -0.98
C ILE A 60 3.72 10.21 -1.09
N SER A 61 4.47 10.25 0.02
CA SER A 61 5.89 9.94 0.00
C SER A 61 6.16 8.48 -0.38
N VAL A 62 5.29 7.54 0.00
CA VAL A 62 5.33 6.19 -0.54
C VAL A 62 5.13 6.22 -2.05
N ASN A 63 4.09 6.86 -2.58
CA ASN A 63 3.86 6.90 -4.02
C ASN A 63 5.03 7.52 -4.80
N GLN A 64 5.66 8.54 -4.25
CA GLN A 64 6.76 9.29 -4.85
C GLN A 64 8.15 8.78 -4.45
N ASP A 65 8.24 7.58 -3.87
CA ASP A 65 9.52 6.98 -3.50
C ASP A 65 10.41 6.79 -4.74
N PRO A 66 11.67 7.26 -4.72
CA PRO A 66 12.55 7.28 -5.90
C PRO A 66 12.97 5.89 -6.38
N LEU A 67 12.84 4.83 -5.56
CA LEU A 67 13.05 3.46 -6.01
C LEU A 67 12.04 3.08 -7.09
N GLY A 68 10.84 3.67 -7.05
CA GLY A 68 9.83 3.50 -8.07
C GLY A 68 9.32 2.06 -8.22
N GLN A 69 9.44 1.23 -7.18
CA GLN A 69 8.98 -0.16 -7.21
C GLN A 69 7.58 -0.30 -6.61
N SER A 70 6.65 -0.84 -7.39
CA SER A 70 5.30 -1.19 -6.92
C SER A 70 5.36 -2.27 -5.84
N ILE A 71 4.40 -2.24 -4.90
CA ILE A 71 4.10 -3.41 -4.05
C ILE A 71 3.70 -4.62 -4.91
N CYS A 72 3.93 -5.82 -4.38
CA CYS A 72 3.49 -7.08 -4.95
C CYS A 72 2.67 -7.88 -3.91
N GLN A 73 1.79 -8.75 -4.40
CA GLN A 73 1.03 -9.65 -3.53
C GLN A 73 1.94 -10.81 -3.11
N VAL A 74 2.26 -10.89 -1.82
CA VAL A 74 3.17 -11.92 -1.27
C VAL A 74 2.42 -13.04 -0.55
N TYR A 75 1.16 -12.78 -0.18
CA TYR A 75 0.28 -13.77 0.43
C TYR A 75 -1.16 -13.52 0.00
N TYR A 76 -1.88 -14.58 -0.32
CA TYR A 76 -3.32 -14.55 -0.45
C TYR A 76 -3.92 -15.86 0.07
N LYS A 77 -5.07 -15.78 0.71
CA LYS A 77 -5.86 -16.95 1.13
C LYS A 77 -7.34 -16.61 1.07
N THR A 78 -8.13 -17.51 0.51
CA THR A 78 -9.59 -17.40 0.52
C THR A 78 -10.16 -18.43 1.48
N TYR A 79 -11.07 -18.01 2.35
CA TYR A 79 -11.81 -18.89 3.24
C TYR A 79 -13.29 -18.49 3.22
N LYS A 80 -14.14 -19.40 2.69
CA LYS A 80 -15.54 -19.09 2.38
C LYS A 80 -15.64 -17.83 1.51
N GLU A 81 -16.35 -16.82 1.99
CA GLU A 81 -16.57 -15.54 1.31
C GLU A 81 -15.56 -14.45 1.73
N THR A 82 -14.53 -14.79 2.52
CA THR A 82 -13.52 -13.85 2.98
C THR A 82 -12.18 -14.11 2.30
N SER A 83 -11.56 -13.07 1.76
CA SER A 83 -10.16 -13.09 1.31
C SER A 83 -9.25 -12.38 2.31
N PHE A 84 -8.04 -12.92 2.42
CA PHE A 84 -6.93 -12.38 3.18
C PHE A 84 -5.80 -12.13 2.21
N GLU A 85 -5.22 -10.94 2.24
CA GLU A 85 -4.15 -10.57 1.32
C GLU A 85 -3.08 -9.78 2.05
N ILE A 86 -1.83 -10.01 1.67
CA ILE A 86 -0.70 -9.20 2.09
C ILE A 86 -0.01 -8.72 0.84
N TRP A 87 0.09 -7.40 0.75
CA TRP A 87 0.84 -6.73 -0.28
C TRP A 87 2.00 -5.99 0.35
N THR A 88 3.19 -6.17 -0.20
CA THR A 88 4.39 -5.55 0.35
C THR A 88 5.33 -5.11 -0.77
N GLY A 89 6.23 -4.18 -0.48
CA GLY A 89 7.22 -3.74 -1.45
C GLY A 89 8.31 -2.87 -0.83
N PRO A 90 9.50 -2.86 -1.45
CA PRO A 90 10.62 -2.06 -0.96
C PRO A 90 10.43 -0.57 -1.24
N LEU A 91 11.07 0.24 -0.39
CA LEU A 91 11.28 1.67 -0.54
C LEU A 91 12.79 1.93 -0.48
N ILE A 92 13.26 3.09 -0.94
CA ILE A 92 14.71 3.39 -0.96
C ILE A 92 15.38 3.26 0.41
N TYR A 93 14.64 3.55 1.50
CA TYR A 93 15.12 3.44 2.88
C TYR A 93 14.20 2.61 3.78
N GLY A 94 13.47 1.64 3.22
CA GLY A 94 12.59 0.81 4.04
C GLY A 94 11.67 -0.09 3.24
N TYR A 95 10.48 -0.30 3.78
CA TYR A 95 9.49 -1.21 3.23
C TYR A 95 8.09 -0.66 3.51
N VAL A 96 7.16 -0.90 2.58
CA VAL A 96 5.74 -0.62 2.77
C VAL A 96 4.96 -1.93 2.73
N ALA A 97 3.93 -2.04 3.56
CA ALA A 97 3.05 -3.17 3.61
C ALA A 97 1.59 -2.72 3.77
N ASN A 98 0.68 -3.42 3.10
CA ASN A 98 -0.76 -3.24 3.21
C ASN A 98 -1.42 -4.61 3.50
N PRO A 99 -1.48 -5.04 4.78
CA PRO A 99 -2.16 -6.26 5.17
C PRO A 99 -3.67 -6.05 5.25
N ILE A 100 -4.45 -6.97 4.67
CA ILE A 100 -5.91 -6.94 4.69
C ILE A 100 -6.43 -8.15 5.48
N ASN A 101 -7.04 -7.88 6.64
CA ASN A 101 -7.63 -8.86 7.56
C ASN A 101 -6.66 -9.93 8.12
N ILE A 102 -5.35 -9.68 8.11
CA ILE A 102 -4.34 -10.68 8.48
C ILE A 102 -3.13 -10.06 9.19
N THR A 103 -2.45 -10.84 10.03
CA THR A 103 -1.18 -10.46 10.68
C THR A 103 -0.01 -10.51 9.70
N LEU A 104 0.83 -9.48 9.74
CA LEU A 104 2.04 -9.37 8.92
C LEU A 104 3.24 -9.98 9.66
N ASP A 105 3.75 -11.11 9.16
CA ASP A 105 5.08 -11.62 9.52
C ASP A 105 6.16 -10.89 8.70
N PHE A 106 7.08 -10.18 9.38
CA PHE A 106 8.08 -9.34 8.72
C PHE A 106 9.16 -10.13 7.99
N GLN A 107 9.58 -11.27 8.54
CA GLN A 107 10.61 -12.10 7.92
C GLN A 107 10.06 -12.80 6.68
N LYS A 108 8.87 -13.36 6.80
CA LYS A 108 8.23 -14.14 5.73
C LYS A 108 7.70 -13.27 4.59
N HIS A 109 7.09 -12.12 4.90
CA HIS A 109 6.39 -11.31 3.90
C HIS A 109 7.17 -10.09 3.42
N CYS A 110 8.18 -9.63 4.19
CA CYS A 110 8.96 -8.45 3.85
C CYS A 110 10.47 -8.72 3.78
N TYR A 111 10.93 -9.93 4.09
CA TYR A 111 12.35 -10.28 4.17
C TYR A 111 13.15 -9.40 5.14
N LEU A 112 12.48 -8.87 6.17
CA LEU A 112 13.08 -8.03 7.20
C LEU A 112 13.38 -8.86 8.45
N THR A 113 14.55 -8.64 9.05
CA THR A 113 14.98 -9.34 10.27
C THR A 113 15.55 -8.34 11.28
N GLY A 114 15.45 -8.67 12.57
CA GLY A 114 15.94 -7.81 13.65
C GLY A 114 14.85 -6.88 14.19
N GLU A 115 15.27 -5.78 14.81
CA GLU A 115 14.34 -4.79 15.35
C GLU A 115 13.84 -3.84 14.25
N ILE A 116 12.53 -3.82 14.02
CA ILE A 116 11.86 -3.11 12.94
C ILE A 116 10.99 -2.01 13.53
N LYS A 117 11.24 -0.77 13.11
CA LYS A 117 10.41 0.38 13.46
C LYS A 117 9.19 0.43 12.54
N VAL A 118 7.99 0.39 13.12
CA VAL A 118 6.74 0.40 12.36
C VAL A 118 6.04 1.75 12.51
N ARG A 119 5.57 2.31 11.39
CA ARG A 119 4.77 3.54 11.34
C ARG A 119 3.47 3.27 10.60
N ASP A 120 2.37 3.67 11.19
CA ASP A 120 1.05 3.70 10.58
C ASP A 120 0.90 4.99 9.77
N LEU A 121 0.87 4.86 8.44
CA LEU A 121 0.82 6.00 7.51
C LEU A 121 -0.58 6.63 7.44
N VAL A 122 -1.64 5.86 7.71
CA VAL A 122 -3.02 6.35 7.67
C VAL A 122 -3.26 7.26 8.86
N ASN A 123 -2.88 6.81 10.06
CA ASN A 123 -3.01 7.57 11.30
C ASN A 123 -1.80 8.47 11.59
N GLN A 124 -0.75 8.41 10.76
CA GLN A 124 0.50 9.18 10.89
C GLN A 124 1.19 8.99 12.25
N GLN A 125 1.14 7.77 12.79
CA GLN A 125 1.60 7.43 14.14
C GLN A 125 2.70 6.37 14.11
N SER A 126 3.71 6.53 14.95
CA SER A 126 4.64 5.44 15.23
C SER A 126 3.93 4.34 16.01
N LYS A 127 4.11 3.08 15.61
CA LYS A 127 3.65 1.89 16.36
C LYS A 127 4.74 1.33 17.27
N GLY A 128 5.95 1.88 17.22
CA GLY A 128 7.09 1.42 18.01
C GLY A 128 7.96 0.41 17.26
N ASN A 129 8.71 -0.37 18.03
CA ASN A 129 9.68 -1.34 17.51
C ASN A 129 9.15 -2.77 17.71
N PHE A 130 9.36 -3.61 16.70
CA PHE A 130 8.91 -5.00 16.67
C PHE A 130 10.07 -5.91 16.28
N THR A 131 10.14 -7.13 16.81
CA THR A 131 11.19 -8.09 16.47
C THR A 131 10.67 -9.28 15.67
N ASN A 132 9.41 -9.70 15.87
CA ASN A 132 8.65 -10.53 14.92
C ASN A 132 7.15 -10.59 15.28
N THR A 133 6.27 -10.31 14.29
CA THR A 133 4.81 -10.07 14.35
C THR A 133 4.29 -9.01 15.31
#